data_AF-A0A1V1NXF0-F1
#
_entry.id   AF-A0A1V1NXF0-F1
#
_cell.length_a   1.000
_cell.length_b   1.000
_cell.length_c   1.000
_cell.angle_alpha   90.00
_cell.angle_beta   90.00
_cell.angle_gamma   90.00
#
_symmetry.space_group_name_H-M   'P 1'
#
loop_
_entity.id
_entity.type
_entity.pdbx_description
1 polymer ?
#
loop_
_entity_poly.entity_id
_entity_poly.type
_entity_poly.pdbx_seq_one_letter_code
_entity_poly.pdbx_strand_id
1 'polypeptide(L)'
;MQKRLNKKLCEQKVITIIRKLPHDRITQLLDFALFLEFQMNNSQLQTNKIEDVDVVASDNDKWDKLLSSSDSQILLEKMADSAMADIKANLSRPMAFNSEGKIIQK
;
A
#
# COMPACT_ATOMS: atom_id res chain seq x y z
N MET A 1 14.14 -32.83 10.31
CA MET A 1 15.55 -32.35 10.26
C MET A 1 16.04 -32.00 8.84
N GLN A 2 15.66 -32.74 7.79
CA GLN A 2 16.14 -32.54 6.42
C GLN A 2 15.87 -31.14 5.80
N LYS A 3 14.71 -30.51 6.07
CA LYS A 3 14.39 -29.16 5.55
C LYS A 3 15.38 -28.06 6.02
N ARG A 4 15.87 -28.15 7.26
CA ARG A 4 16.83 -27.18 7.83
C ARG A 4 18.24 -27.33 7.25
N LEU A 5 18.63 -28.56 6.89
CA LEU A 5 19.92 -28.86 6.28
C LEU A 5 19.99 -28.32 4.84
N ASN A 6 18.91 -28.50 4.07
CA ASN A 6 18.79 -27.93 2.73
C ASN A 6 18.81 -26.40 2.72
N LYS A 7 18.20 -25.75 3.73
CA LYS A 7 18.24 -24.29 3.85
C LYS A 7 19.68 -23.75 4.01
N LYS A 8 20.46 -24.34 4.93
CA LYS A 8 21.85 -23.94 5.17
C LYS A 8 22.76 -24.16 3.96
N LEU A 9 22.55 -25.25 3.22
CA LEU A 9 23.31 -25.54 2.01
C LEU A 9 23.01 -24.54 0.89
N CYS A 10 21.73 -24.17 0.72
CA CYS A 10 21.34 -23.14 -0.25
C CYS A 10 21.90 -21.77 0.13
N GLU A 11 21.84 -21.39 1.41
CA GLU A 11 22.39 -20.12 1.91
C GLU A 11 23.90 -20.00 1.64
N GLN A 12 24.67 -21.05 1.93
CA GLN A 12 26.11 -21.05 1.63
C GLN A 12 26.41 -20.94 0.13
N LYS A 13 25.61 -21.60 -0.72
CA LYS A 13 25.77 -21.48 -2.18
C LYS A 13 25.51 -20.06 -2.66
N VAL A 14 24.44 -19.41 -2.18
CA VAL A 14 24.10 -18.03 -2.53
C VAL A 14 25.18 -17.06 -2.08
N ILE A 15 25.66 -17.17 -0.85
CA ILE A 15 26.76 -16.32 -0.33
C ILE A 15 28.03 -16.50 -1.15
N THR A 16 28.36 -17.74 -1.54
CA THR A 16 29.54 -18.03 -2.36
C THR A 16 29.43 -17.42 -3.76
N ILE A 17 28.23 -17.39 -4.34
CA ILE A 17 27.96 -16.79 -5.65
C ILE A 17 28.07 -15.27 -5.57
N ILE A 18 27.44 -14.63 -4.57
CA ILE A 18 27.47 -13.17 -4.37
C ILE A 18 28.91 -12.66 -4.24
N ARG A 19 29.78 -13.39 -3.50
CA ARG A 19 31.19 -13.01 -3.31
C ARG A 19 32.03 -13.00 -4.59
N LYS A 20 31.59 -13.68 -5.65
CA LYS A 20 32.31 -13.77 -6.93
C LYS A 20 31.76 -12.84 -8.00
N LEU A 21 30.66 -12.14 -7.72
CA LEU A 21 29.97 -11.31 -8.70
C LEU A 21 30.51 -9.87 -8.70
N PRO A 22 30.56 -9.21 -9.88
CA PRO A 22 30.78 -7.77 -9.97
C PRO A 22 29.68 -6.98 -9.24
N HIS A 23 30.01 -5.77 -8.79
CA HIS A 23 29.11 -4.94 -7.99
C HIS A 23 27.74 -4.72 -8.66
N ASP A 24 27.72 -4.40 -9.96
CA ASP A 24 26.48 -4.20 -10.73
C ASP A 24 25.54 -5.41 -10.71
N ARG A 25 26.11 -6.62 -10.68
CA ARG A 25 25.33 -7.87 -10.62
C ARG A 25 24.82 -8.16 -9.22
N ILE A 26 25.53 -7.69 -8.19
CA ILE A 26 25.06 -7.78 -6.80
C ILE A 26 23.84 -6.89 -6.61
N THR A 27 23.85 -5.67 -7.16
CA THR A 27 22.70 -4.76 -7.11
C THR A 27 21.48 -5.35 -7.79
N GLN A 28 21.62 -5.92 -8.99
CA GLN A 28 20.51 -6.61 -9.69
C GLN A 28 19.93 -7.78 -8.87
N LEU A 29 20.79 -8.53 -8.19
CA LEU A 29 20.37 -9.65 -7.35
C LEU A 29 19.65 -9.17 -6.08
N LEU A 30 20.08 -8.05 -5.52
CA LEU A 30 19.41 -7.40 -4.39
C LEU A 30 18.04 -6.88 -4.80
N ASP A 31 17.94 -6.18 -5.93
CA ASP A 31 16.66 -5.69 -6.48
C ASP A 31 15.69 -6.84 -6.73
N PHE A 32 16.18 -7.95 -7.29
CA PHE A 32 15.37 -9.15 -7.50
C PHE A 32 14.91 -9.79 -6.18
N ALA A 33 15.78 -9.85 -5.16
CA ALA A 33 15.41 -10.39 -3.86
C ALA A 33 14.35 -9.52 -3.17
N LEU A 34 14.51 -8.19 -3.22
CA LEU A 34 13.52 -7.23 -2.70
C LEU A 34 12.19 -7.34 -3.45
N PHE A 35 12.23 -7.56 -4.77
CA PHE A 35 11.03 -7.80 -5.56
C PHE A 35 10.30 -9.09 -5.15
N LEU A 36 11.04 -10.18 -4.89
CA LEU A 36 10.44 -11.42 -4.41
C LEU A 36 9.84 -11.27 -3.01
N GLU A 37 10.52 -10.56 -2.10
CA GLU A 37 10.00 -10.23 -0.78
C GLU A 37 8.72 -9.39 -0.88
N PHE A 38 8.74 -8.36 -1.72
CA PHE A 38 7.56 -7.54 -2.02
C PHE A 38 6.42 -8.40 -2.57
N GLN A 39 6.69 -9.28 -3.54
CA GLN A 39 5.65 -10.19 -4.06
C GLN A 39 5.10 -11.10 -2.98
N MET A 40 5.92 -11.72 -2.14
CA MET A 40 5.43 -12.59 -1.06
C MET A 40 4.54 -11.83 -0.08
N ASN A 41 4.93 -10.61 0.30
CA ASN A 41 4.16 -9.77 1.21
C ASN A 41 2.86 -9.26 0.56
N ASN A 42 2.86 -8.96 -0.74
CA ASN A 42 1.68 -8.49 -1.46
C ASN A 42 0.77 -9.61 -1.96
N SER A 43 1.28 -10.82 -2.18
CA SER A 43 0.48 -11.98 -2.55
C SER A 43 -0.54 -12.29 -1.44
N GLN A 44 -0.14 -12.09 -0.17
CA GLN A 44 -1.04 -12.18 0.99
C GLN A 44 -2.10 -11.08 1.00
N LEU A 45 -1.80 -9.90 0.44
CA LEU A 45 -2.76 -8.82 0.27
C LEU A 45 -3.71 -9.07 -0.93
N GLN A 46 -3.23 -9.68 -2.00
CA GLN A 46 -4.02 -9.98 -3.20
C GLN A 46 -5.08 -11.07 -2.98
N THR A 47 -4.81 -12.05 -2.11
CA THR A 47 -5.83 -13.05 -1.71
C THR A 47 -7.03 -12.43 -0.98
N ASN A 48 -6.90 -11.22 -0.42
CA ASN A 48 -7.98 -10.48 0.24
C ASN A 48 -8.56 -9.34 -0.63
N LYS A 49 -8.11 -9.18 -1.89
CA LYS A 49 -8.41 -8.01 -2.74
C LYS A 49 -8.91 -8.35 -4.14
N ILE A 50 -9.37 -9.57 -4.39
CA ILE A 50 -10.22 -9.82 -5.54
C ILE A 50 -11.64 -9.56 -5.06
N GLU A 51 -11.98 -8.27 -4.89
CA GLU A 51 -13.38 -7.87 -4.86
C GLU A 51 -13.95 -8.22 -6.22
N ASP A 52 -15.05 -8.98 -6.23
CA ASP A 52 -15.74 -9.35 -7.46
C ASP A 52 -16.12 -8.06 -8.21
N VAL A 53 -15.73 -7.97 -9.48
CA VAL A 53 -15.90 -6.77 -10.30
C VAL A 53 -17.37 -6.36 -10.36
N ASP A 54 -18.28 -7.33 -10.30
CA ASP A 54 -19.73 -7.09 -10.29
C ASP A 54 -20.21 -6.49 -8.96
N VAL A 55 -19.59 -6.87 -7.84
CA VAL A 55 -19.88 -6.30 -6.51
C VAL A 55 -19.40 -4.85 -6.45
N VAL A 56 -18.21 -4.55 -6.97
CA VAL A 56 -17.68 -3.18 -7.06
C VAL A 56 -18.56 -2.30 -7.94
N ALA A 57 -19.03 -2.81 -9.08
CA ALA A 57 -19.93 -2.08 -9.96
C ALA A 57 -21.28 -1.78 -9.27
N SER A 58 -21.87 -2.77 -8.60
CA SER A 58 -23.13 -2.60 -7.86
C SER A 58 -23.03 -1.57 -6.72
N ASP A 59 -21.89 -1.54 -6.03
CA ASP A 59 -21.65 -0.57 -4.96
C ASP A 59 -21.41 0.84 -5.51
N ASN A 60 -20.70 0.98 -6.63
CA ASN A 60 -20.54 2.26 -7.32
C ASN A 60 -21.88 2.84 -7.77
N ASP A 61 -22.78 2.01 -8.31
CA ASP A 61 -24.14 2.46 -8.69
C ASP A 61 -24.93 3.03 -7.51
N LYS A 62 -24.73 2.50 -6.30
CA LYS A 62 -25.36 3.04 -5.08
C LYS A 62 -24.75 4.39 -4.70
N TRP A 63 -23.44 4.52 -4.80
CA TRP A 63 -22.75 5.80 -4.57
C TRP A 63 -23.18 6.86 -5.56
N ASP A 64 -23.30 6.52 -6.84
CA ASP A 64 -23.74 7.45 -7.89
C ASP A 64 -25.17 7.94 -7.64
N LYS A 65 -26.08 7.05 -7.24
CA LYS A 65 -27.46 7.43 -6.86
C LYS A 65 -27.48 8.35 -5.65
N LEU A 66 -26.67 8.05 -4.63
CA LEU A 66 -26.60 8.87 -3.42
C LEU A 66 -26.02 10.25 -3.73
N LEU A 67 -24.92 10.33 -4.47
CA LEU A 67 -24.25 11.59 -4.85
C LEU A 67 -25.06 12.42 -5.86
N SER A 68 -25.96 11.80 -6.62
CA SER A 68 -26.87 12.51 -7.54
C SER A 68 -28.08 13.14 -6.83
N SER A 69 -28.34 12.80 -5.57
CA SER A 69 -29.47 13.37 -4.82
C SER A 69 -29.20 14.82 -4.39
N SER A 70 -30.23 15.67 -4.40
CA SER A 70 -30.12 17.05 -3.92
C SER A 70 -29.73 17.12 -2.43
N ASP A 71 -30.22 16.17 -1.64
CA ASP A 71 -29.99 16.13 -0.21
C ASP A 71 -28.52 15.84 0.13
N SER A 72 -27.87 14.97 -0.64
CA SER A 72 -26.45 14.70 -0.46
C SER A 72 -25.60 15.90 -0.88
N GLN A 73 -25.97 16.61 -1.96
CA GLN A 73 -25.27 17.83 -2.36
C GLN A 73 -25.33 18.91 -1.29
N ILE A 74 -26.52 19.17 -0.73
CA ILE A 74 -26.69 20.12 0.38
C ILE A 74 -25.88 19.70 1.61
N LEU A 75 -25.84 18.40 1.93
CA LEU A 75 -25.06 17.90 3.05
C LEU A 75 -23.55 18.07 2.83
N LEU A 76 -23.07 17.75 1.63
CA LEU A 76 -21.67 17.89 1.25
C LEU A 76 -21.23 19.36 1.24
N GLU A 77 -22.07 20.27 0.75
CA GLU A 77 -21.83 21.72 0.83
C GLU A 77 -21.67 22.18 2.28
N LYS A 78 -22.59 21.77 3.17
CA LYS A 78 -22.49 22.09 4.61
C LYS A 78 -21.21 21.54 5.24
N MET A 79 -20.81 20.33 4.87
CA MET A 79 -19.55 19.74 5.36
C MET A 79 -18.34 20.51 4.84
N ALA A 80 -18.35 20.92 3.57
CA ALA A 80 -17.28 21.71 2.97
C ALA A 80 -17.15 23.08 3.64
N ASP A 81 -18.28 23.75 3.90
CA ASP A 81 -18.32 25.03 4.61
C ASP A 81 -17.79 24.89 6.05
N SER A 82 -18.19 23.83 6.77
CA SER A 82 -17.68 23.55 8.11
C SER A 82 -16.18 23.30 8.11
N ALA A 83 -15.67 22.49 7.18
CA ALA A 83 -14.25 22.22 7.05
C ALA A 83 -13.46 23.50 6.73
N MET A 84 -14.00 24.35 5.87
CA MET A 84 -13.40 25.64 5.54
C MET A 84 -13.36 26.58 6.75
N ALA A 85 -14.41 26.59 7.56
CA ALA A 85 -14.46 27.36 8.80
C ALA A 85 -13.41 26.86 9.80
N ASP A 86 -13.27 25.54 9.96
CA ASP A 86 -12.26 24.93 10.85
C ASP A 86 -10.82 25.26 10.40
N ILE A 87 -10.56 25.23 9.09
CA ILE A 87 -9.27 25.63 8.52
C ILE A 87 -8.99 27.10 8.82
N LYS A 88 -9.95 28.00 8.56
CA LYS A 88 -9.81 29.45 8.84
C LYS A 88 -9.62 29.73 10.33
N ALA A 89 -10.24 28.94 11.20
CA ALA A 89 -10.11 29.03 12.65
C ALA A 89 -8.82 28.35 13.20
N ASN A 90 -7.96 27.80 12.34
CA ASN A 90 -6.79 27.00 12.73
C ASN A 90 -7.12 25.78 13.63
N LEU A 91 -8.34 25.24 13.52
CA LEU A 91 -8.77 24.03 14.21
C LEU A 91 -8.39 22.76 13.43
N SER A 92 -8.05 22.89 12.14
CA SER A 92 -7.57 21.79 11.31
C SER A 92 -6.17 21.33 11.73
N ARG A 93 -5.95 20.01 11.80
CA ARG A 93 -4.62 19.44 12.06
C ARG A 93 -3.87 19.22 10.74
N PRO A 94 -2.62 19.70 10.60
CA PRO A 94 -1.83 19.44 9.41
C PRO A 94 -1.45 17.96 9.34
N MET A 95 -1.73 17.32 8.20
CA MET A 95 -1.25 15.97 7.92
C MET A 95 0.19 16.05 7.40
N ALA A 96 1.12 15.39 8.09
CA ALA A 96 2.52 15.29 7.67
C ALA A 96 2.84 13.84 7.30
N PHE A 97 3.72 13.65 6.32
CA PHE A 97 4.20 12.33 5.92
C PHE A 97 5.69 12.20 6.19
N ASN A 98 6.14 11.00 6.57
CA ASN A 98 7.57 10.69 6.67
C ASN A 98 8.14 10.33 5.29
N SER A 99 9.47 10.11 5.23
CA SER A 99 10.17 9.71 4.00
C SER A 99 9.72 8.36 3.42
N GLU A 100 8.97 7.57 4.19
CA GLU A 100 8.38 6.29 3.77
C GLU A 100 6.92 6.44 3.33
N GLY A 101 6.36 7.65 3.32
CA GLY A 101 4.97 7.93 2.95
C GLY A 101 3.93 7.61 4.03
N LYS A 102 4.33 7.38 5.29
CA LYS A 102 3.41 7.15 6.42
C LYS A 102 3.01 8.47 7.08
N ILE A 103 1.75 8.57 7.52
CA ILE A 103 1.23 9.71 8.26
C ILE A 103 1.95 9.81 9.61
N ILE A 104 2.55 10.96 9.88
CA ILE A 104 3.15 11.32 11.16
C ILE A 104 2.03 11.94 12.00
N GLN A 105 1.62 11.26 13.08
CA GLN A 105 0.76 11.87 14.08
C GLN A 105 1.62 12.84 14.91
N LYS A 106 1.23 14.12 14.91
CA LYS A 106 1.79 15.14 15.80
C LYS A 106 1.03 15.15 17.13
#